data_AF-A0A329MIV6-F1
#
_entry.id   AF-A0A329MIV6-F1
#
_cell.length_a   1.000
_cell.length_b   1.000
_cell.length_c   1.000
_cell.angle_alpha   90.00
_cell.angle_beta   90.00
_cell.angle_gamma   90.00
#
_symmetry.space_group_name_H-M   'P 1'
#
loop_
_entity.id
_entity.type
_entity.pdbx_description
1 polymer ?
#
loop_
_entity_poly.entity_id
_entity_poly.type
_entity_poly.pdbx_seq_one_letter_code
_entity_poly.pdbx_strand_id
1 'polypeptide(L)'
;MDKQVYMTRFYGNGDGRFEADAVYLVRPELADTMLAEGAAVLFNYPTLSEFGRKVNVAVDAYRKHAKQLEENVVLEPLEKQIQVCHAQKVLADRIEDIRSEHEVEYKAQKLIAAQEAFKIAKVTDEAREFADSIVLELRATGNGAVVAEMLESAIPVLSPEQKAAVLQRMPEIRTEAGKDADKFGALIPGLADNAAQMQYRQLQAYGRNANPATAYDTLKIVHHTYKPGYLSAEVWGQVSAQKSGEDYRKALEGDK
;
A
#
# COMPACT_ATOMS: atom_id res chain seq x y z
N MET A 1 -5.86 13.31 -12.25
CA MET A 1 -4.97 12.19 -11.87
C MET A 1 -5.81 11.18 -11.14
N ASP A 2 -5.72 9.91 -11.51
CA ASP A 2 -6.47 8.84 -10.84
C ASP A 2 -6.11 8.76 -9.36
N LYS A 3 -7.06 8.35 -8.53
CA LYS A 3 -6.93 8.22 -7.07
C LYS A 3 -6.82 6.74 -6.70
N GLN A 4 -5.99 6.42 -5.71
CA GLN A 4 -5.97 5.10 -5.10
C GLN A 4 -6.97 5.05 -3.95
N VAL A 5 -7.87 4.06 -3.98
CA VAL A 5 -8.90 3.85 -2.96
C VAL A 5 -8.80 2.43 -2.42
N TYR A 6 -8.99 2.29 -1.11
CA TYR A 6 -9.15 0.99 -0.45
C TYR A 6 -10.63 0.73 -0.19
N MET A 7 -11.12 -0.40 -0.69
CA MET A 7 -12.52 -0.79 -0.57
C MET A 7 -12.79 -1.39 0.80
N THR A 8 -13.70 -0.77 1.56
CA THR A 8 -14.14 -1.26 2.88
C THR A 8 -15.23 -2.32 2.76
N ARG A 9 -15.92 -2.36 1.62
CA ARG A 9 -16.96 -3.32 1.26
C ARG A 9 -17.03 -3.49 -0.25
N PHE A 10 -17.75 -4.52 -0.69
CA PHE A 10 -18.06 -4.68 -2.11
C PHE A 10 -18.81 -3.46 -2.65
N TYR A 11 -18.40 -2.99 -3.83
CA TYR A 11 -19.06 -1.91 -4.55
C TYR A 11 -19.25 -2.32 -6.01
N GLY A 12 -20.49 -2.25 -6.48
CA GLY A 12 -20.83 -2.47 -7.88
C GLY A 12 -21.54 -1.25 -8.41
N ASN A 13 -21.00 -0.65 -9.46
CA ASN A 13 -21.76 0.27 -10.31
C ASN A 13 -21.80 -0.32 -11.73
N GLY A 14 -22.68 0.17 -12.61
CA GLY A 14 -22.80 -0.36 -13.97
C GLY A 14 -21.49 -0.37 -14.78
N ASP A 15 -20.47 0.36 -14.32
CA ASP A 15 -19.16 0.49 -14.95
C ASP A 15 -18.10 -0.48 -14.39
N GLY A 16 -18.37 -1.22 -13.31
CA GLY A 16 -17.39 -2.13 -12.72
C GLY A 16 -17.79 -2.78 -11.40
N ARG A 17 -17.02 -3.81 -11.03
CA ARG A 17 -17.14 -4.52 -9.74
C ARG A 17 -15.85 -4.36 -8.96
N PHE A 18 -15.96 -3.91 -7.72
CA PHE A 18 -14.86 -3.64 -6.82
C PHE A 18 -15.05 -4.49 -5.56
N GLU A 19 -14.12 -5.42 -5.34
CA GLU A 19 -14.18 -6.34 -4.23
C GLU A 19 -13.78 -5.64 -2.93
N ALA A 20 -14.31 -6.12 -1.81
CA ALA A 20 -13.89 -5.67 -0.48
C ALA A 20 -12.41 -6.03 -0.24
N ASP A 21 -11.75 -5.27 0.65
CA ASP A 21 -10.37 -5.49 1.08
C ASP A 21 -9.33 -5.44 -0.05
N ALA A 22 -9.62 -4.67 -1.10
CA ALA A 22 -8.74 -4.46 -2.24
C ALA A 22 -8.47 -2.96 -2.47
N VAL A 23 -7.27 -2.67 -2.99
CA VAL A 23 -6.88 -1.32 -3.43
C VAL A 23 -7.04 -1.22 -4.94
N TYR A 24 -7.70 -0.17 -5.41
CA TYR A 24 -7.90 0.11 -6.83
C TYR A 24 -7.41 1.50 -7.20
N LEU A 25 -6.92 1.63 -8.44
CA LEU A 25 -6.71 2.92 -9.08
C LEU A 25 -7.98 3.28 -9.86
N VAL A 26 -8.66 4.36 -9.47
CA VAL A 26 -9.95 4.77 -10.02
C VAL A 26 -9.92 6.23 -10.44
N ARG A 27 -10.80 6.58 -11.39
CA ARG A 27 -10.97 7.98 -11.81
C ARG A 27 -11.45 8.84 -10.64
N PRO A 28 -11.06 10.13 -10.56
CA PRO A 28 -11.41 11.01 -9.45
C PRO A 28 -12.91 11.06 -9.13
N GLU A 29 -13.75 11.12 -10.16
CA GLU A 29 -15.20 11.29 -10.02
C GLU A 29 -15.83 10.03 -9.39
N LEU A 30 -15.34 8.86 -9.79
CA LEU A 30 -15.77 7.58 -9.23
C LEU A 30 -15.25 7.42 -7.79
N ALA A 31 -14.01 7.82 -7.52
CA ALA A 31 -13.44 7.81 -6.18
C ALA A 31 -14.28 8.67 -5.21
N ASP A 32 -14.63 9.89 -5.62
CA ASP A 32 -15.40 10.81 -4.78
C ASP A 32 -16.80 10.25 -4.48
N THR A 33 -17.40 9.55 -5.44
CA THR A 33 -18.66 8.83 -5.25
C THR A 33 -18.52 7.68 -4.23
N MET A 34 -17.51 6.81 -4.41
CA MET A 34 -17.23 5.69 -3.50
C MET A 34 -16.93 6.15 -2.06
N LEU A 35 -16.25 7.29 -1.91
CA LEU A 35 -15.94 7.91 -0.62
C LEU A 35 -17.20 8.48 0.04
N ALA A 36 -18.03 9.20 -0.71
CA ALA A 36 -19.28 9.77 -0.21
C ALA A 36 -20.28 8.69 0.24
N GLU A 37 -20.29 7.54 -0.44
CA GLU A 37 -21.12 6.38 -0.09
C GLU A 37 -20.52 5.50 1.03
N GLY A 38 -19.36 5.86 1.57
CA GLY A 38 -18.64 5.08 2.59
C GLY A 38 -18.25 3.68 2.13
N ALA A 39 -18.19 3.43 0.81
CA ALA A 39 -17.79 2.15 0.24
C ALA A 39 -16.26 2.00 0.17
N ALA A 40 -15.53 3.11 0.25
CA ALA A 40 -14.09 3.15 0.21
C ALA A 40 -13.51 4.23 1.13
N VAL A 41 -12.20 4.18 1.33
CA VAL A 41 -11.38 5.24 1.94
C VAL A 41 -10.19 5.54 1.05
N LEU A 42 -9.64 6.76 1.14
CA LEU A 42 -8.46 7.16 0.38
C LEU A 42 -7.23 6.38 0.85
N PHE A 43 -6.51 5.79 -0.10
CA PHE A 43 -5.21 5.18 0.15
C PHE A 43 -4.13 6.24 -0.09
N ASN A 44 -3.71 6.91 0.98
CA ASN A 44 -2.77 8.04 0.92
C ASN A 44 -1.39 7.63 1.46
N TYR A 45 -0.62 6.91 0.63
CA TYR A 45 0.81 6.68 0.88
C TYR A 45 1.63 7.34 -0.23
N PRO A 46 2.04 8.62 -0.04
CA PRO A 46 2.68 9.41 -1.09
C PRO A 46 3.89 8.73 -1.71
N THR A 47 4.70 8.07 -0.89
CA THR A 47 5.92 7.41 -1.35
C THR A 47 5.64 6.15 -2.19
N LEU A 48 4.59 5.39 -1.87
CA LEU A 48 4.13 4.26 -2.68
C LEU A 48 3.50 4.73 -4.00
N SER A 49 2.87 5.90 -4.01
CA SER A 49 2.26 6.48 -5.20
C SER A 49 3.26 6.94 -6.26
N GLU A 50 4.53 7.18 -5.89
CA GLU A 50 5.56 7.65 -6.82
C GLU A 50 6.14 6.56 -7.73
N PHE A 51 6.01 5.28 -7.37
CA PHE A 51 6.64 4.19 -8.10
C PHE A 51 6.20 4.15 -9.57
N GLY A 52 4.89 4.18 -9.84
CA GLY A 52 4.37 4.14 -11.21
C GLY A 52 4.80 5.35 -12.04
N ARG A 53 4.91 6.53 -11.40
CA ARG A 53 5.44 7.74 -12.02
C ARG A 53 6.91 7.58 -12.42
N LYS A 54 7.76 7.06 -11.51
CA LYS A 54 9.18 6.79 -11.79
C LYS A 54 9.36 5.81 -12.94
N VAL A 55 8.56 4.73 -12.98
CA VAL A 55 8.56 3.75 -14.08
C VAL A 55 8.17 4.40 -15.41
N ASN A 56 7.09 5.19 -15.44
CA ASN A 56 6.65 5.87 -16.66
C ASN A 56 7.71 6.84 -17.20
N VAL A 57 8.35 7.62 -16.31
CA VAL A 57 9.44 8.53 -16.69
C VAL A 57 10.62 7.76 -17.31
N ALA A 58 11.01 6.63 -16.72
CA ALA A 58 12.08 5.79 -17.26
C ALA A 58 11.71 5.20 -18.64
N VAL A 59 10.47 4.72 -18.81
CA VAL A 59 9.96 4.21 -20.08
C VAL A 59 9.94 5.30 -21.17
N ASP A 60 9.48 6.51 -20.84
CA ASP A 60 9.44 7.61 -21.81
C ASP A 60 10.84 8.11 -22.17
N ALA A 61 11.77 8.13 -21.22
CA ALA A 61 13.18 8.42 -21.49
C ALA A 61 13.78 7.40 -22.46
N TYR A 62 13.52 6.11 -22.24
CA TYR A 62 13.95 5.04 -23.15
C TYR A 62 13.36 5.23 -24.55
N ARG A 63 12.05 5.47 -24.69
CA ARG A 63 11.40 5.66 -26.00
C ARG A 63 12.05 6.77 -26.80
N LYS A 64 12.33 7.91 -26.15
CA LYS A 64 13.02 9.05 -26.77
C LYS A 64 14.44 8.67 -27.19
N HIS A 65 15.18 8.01 -26.32
CA HIS A 65 16.55 7.60 -26.59
C HIS A 65 16.63 6.57 -27.73
N ALA A 66 15.82 5.53 -27.70
CA ALA A 66 15.76 4.51 -28.75
C ALA A 66 15.45 5.15 -30.12
N LYS A 67 14.47 6.06 -30.18
CA LYS A 67 14.15 6.80 -31.40
C LYS A 67 15.34 7.63 -31.91
N GLN A 68 16.04 8.33 -31.02
CA GLN A 68 17.23 9.11 -31.39
C GLN A 68 18.35 8.22 -31.95
N LEU A 69 18.56 7.04 -31.37
CA LEU A 69 19.55 6.07 -31.86
C LEU A 69 19.18 5.55 -33.25
N GLU A 70 17.90 5.24 -33.49
CA GLU A 70 17.41 4.76 -34.78
C GLU A 70 17.51 5.83 -35.87
N GLU A 71 17.19 7.09 -35.54
CA GLU A 71 17.25 8.23 -36.45
C GLU A 71 18.69 8.76 -36.67
N ASN A 72 19.67 8.30 -35.89
CA ASN A 72 21.06 8.75 -35.99
C ASN A 72 21.67 8.34 -37.34
N VAL A 73 21.90 9.30 -38.25
CA VAL A 73 22.42 9.01 -39.60
C VAL A 73 23.91 8.64 -39.63
N VAL A 74 24.65 8.85 -38.53
CA VAL A 74 26.09 8.59 -38.45
C VAL A 74 26.40 7.15 -38.07
N LEU A 75 25.52 6.51 -37.28
CA LEU A 75 25.72 5.14 -36.83
C LEU A 75 25.34 4.14 -37.91
N GLU A 76 26.16 3.11 -38.07
CA GLU A 76 25.84 1.96 -38.92
C GLU A 76 24.66 1.16 -38.35
N PRO A 77 23.85 0.47 -39.19
CA PRO A 77 22.65 -0.24 -38.73
C PRO A 77 22.89 -1.26 -37.60
N LEU A 78 24.00 -2.00 -37.66
CA LEU A 78 24.37 -2.97 -36.61
C LEU A 78 24.70 -2.26 -35.29
N GLU A 79 25.42 -1.14 -35.35
CA GLU A 79 25.82 -0.38 -34.17
C GLU A 79 24.62 0.29 -33.48
N LYS A 80 23.62 0.74 -34.28
CA LYS A 80 22.32 1.17 -33.73
C LYS A 80 21.64 0.09 -32.92
N GLN A 81 21.59 -1.14 -33.43
CA GLN A 81 20.96 -2.26 -32.74
C GLN A 81 21.70 -2.60 -31.43
N ILE A 82 23.03 -2.55 -31.43
CA ILE A 82 23.86 -2.73 -30.22
C ILE A 82 23.52 -1.65 -29.18
N GLN A 83 23.52 -0.38 -29.57
CA GLN A 83 23.23 0.72 -28.64
C GLN A 83 21.79 0.68 -28.11
N VAL A 84 20.80 0.31 -28.95
CA VAL A 84 19.43 0.11 -28.50
C VAL A 84 19.35 -1.05 -27.51
N CYS A 85 20.06 -2.15 -27.74
CA CYS A 85 20.12 -3.26 -26.80
C CYS A 85 20.74 -2.83 -25.44
N HIS A 86 21.80 -2.04 -25.45
CA HIS A 86 22.35 -1.46 -24.22
C HIS A 86 21.34 -0.55 -23.52
N ALA A 87 20.61 0.29 -24.26
CA ALA A 87 19.55 1.13 -23.70
C ALA A 87 18.41 0.29 -23.08
N GLN A 88 18.07 -0.86 -23.67
CA GLN A 88 17.10 -1.80 -23.08
C GLN A 88 17.60 -2.38 -21.77
N LYS A 89 18.89 -2.74 -21.68
CA LYS A 89 19.50 -3.24 -20.44
C LYS A 89 19.51 -2.17 -19.35
N VAL A 90 19.95 -0.95 -19.68
CA VAL A 90 19.93 0.19 -18.74
C VAL A 90 18.52 0.48 -18.23
N LEU A 91 17.50 0.42 -19.09
CA LEU A 91 16.12 0.55 -18.66
C LEU A 91 15.74 -0.60 -17.71
N ALA A 92 16.06 -1.85 -18.04
CA ALA A 92 15.73 -2.99 -17.20
C ALA A 92 16.35 -2.88 -15.80
N ASP A 93 17.64 -2.55 -15.72
CA ASP A 93 18.36 -2.34 -14.47
C ASP A 93 17.73 -1.19 -13.67
N ARG A 94 17.40 -0.08 -14.33
CA ARG A 94 16.74 1.06 -13.68
C ARG A 94 15.36 0.71 -13.12
N ILE A 95 14.59 -0.11 -13.82
CA ILE A 95 13.28 -0.58 -13.35
C ILE A 95 13.44 -1.50 -12.12
N GLU A 96 14.50 -2.32 -12.08
CA GLU A 96 14.80 -3.17 -10.94
C GLU A 96 15.23 -2.36 -9.71
N ASP A 97 16.06 -1.33 -9.89
CA ASP A 97 16.42 -0.41 -8.81
C ASP A 97 15.18 0.27 -8.20
N ILE A 98 14.31 0.81 -9.07
CA ILE A 98 13.05 1.44 -8.64
C ILE A 98 12.16 0.44 -7.89
N ARG A 99 12.16 -0.85 -8.28
CA ARG A 99 11.43 -1.91 -7.58
C ARG A 99 12.03 -2.21 -6.21
N SER A 100 13.34 -2.36 -6.12
CA SER A 100 14.04 -2.62 -4.87
C SER A 100 13.81 -1.49 -3.86
N GLU A 101 13.97 -0.23 -4.27
CA GLU A 101 13.66 0.94 -3.44
C GLU A 101 12.22 0.91 -2.91
N HIS A 102 11.26 0.63 -3.79
CA HIS A 102 9.85 0.55 -3.43
C HIS A 102 9.53 -0.59 -2.48
N GLU A 103 10.13 -1.77 -2.67
CA GLU A 103 9.94 -2.90 -1.77
C GLU A 103 10.46 -2.63 -0.36
N VAL A 104 11.64 -1.99 -0.25
CA VAL A 104 12.21 -1.60 1.04
C VAL A 104 11.27 -0.63 1.75
N GLU A 105 10.80 0.38 1.02
CA GLU A 105 9.92 1.41 1.57
C GLU A 105 8.54 0.85 1.98
N TYR A 106 7.95 0.01 1.13
CA TYR A 106 6.71 -0.70 1.44
C TYR A 106 6.87 -1.59 2.68
N LYS A 107 7.96 -2.36 2.80
CA LYS A 107 8.24 -3.18 3.98
C LYS A 107 8.38 -2.33 5.24
N ALA A 108 9.08 -1.20 5.15
CA ALA A 108 9.25 -0.28 6.27
C ALA A 108 7.90 0.31 6.73
N GLN A 109 7.09 0.82 5.80
CA GLN A 109 5.77 1.36 6.13
C GLN A 109 4.82 0.29 6.68
N LYS A 110 4.84 -0.91 6.11
CA LYS A 110 4.05 -2.04 6.63
C LYS A 110 4.46 -2.39 8.06
N LEU A 111 5.76 -2.36 8.37
CA LEU A 111 6.26 -2.65 9.71
C LEU A 111 5.87 -1.56 10.71
N ILE A 112 5.99 -0.28 10.34
CA ILE A 112 5.54 0.85 11.17
C ILE A 112 4.03 0.75 11.43
N ALA A 113 3.22 0.56 10.38
CA ALA A 113 1.77 0.43 10.53
C ALA A 113 1.38 -0.81 11.34
N ALA A 114 2.11 -1.93 11.21
CA ALA A 114 1.89 -3.10 12.06
C ALA A 114 2.22 -2.79 13.52
N GLN A 115 3.36 -2.14 13.79
CA GLN A 115 3.74 -1.74 15.14
C GLN A 115 2.68 -0.83 15.77
N GLU A 116 2.19 0.16 15.03
CA GLU A 116 1.14 1.08 15.50
C GLU A 116 -0.21 0.38 15.68
N ALA A 117 -0.62 -0.47 14.73
CA ALA A 117 -1.89 -1.20 14.78
C ALA A 117 -2.00 -2.16 15.97
N PHE A 118 -0.85 -2.69 16.44
CA PHE A 118 -0.79 -3.60 17.59
C PHE A 118 -0.19 -2.95 18.84
N LYS A 119 0.09 -1.64 18.82
CA LYS A 119 0.56 -0.90 19.99
C LYS A 119 -0.62 -0.66 20.91
N ILE A 120 -0.69 -1.40 22.01
CA ILE A 120 -1.53 -1.01 23.14
C ILE A 120 -0.85 0.21 23.77
N ALA A 121 -1.52 1.36 23.77
CA ALA A 121 -1.01 2.55 24.44
C ALA A 121 -0.72 2.22 25.91
N LYS A 122 0.44 2.69 26.42
CA LYS A 122 0.79 2.44 27.82
C LYS A 122 -0.19 3.20 28.70
N VAL A 123 -1.02 2.46 29.42
CA VAL A 123 -2.01 3.03 30.33
C VAL A 123 -1.30 3.81 31.44
N THR A 124 -1.53 5.12 31.49
CA THR A 124 -1.07 6.00 32.57
C THR A 124 -1.97 5.85 33.79
N ASP A 125 -1.54 6.38 34.94
CA ASP A 125 -2.36 6.31 36.15
C ASP A 125 -3.64 7.14 36.00
N GLU A 126 -3.61 8.30 35.31
CA GLU A 126 -4.81 9.09 35.01
C GLU A 126 -5.78 8.33 34.09
N ALA A 127 -5.26 7.56 33.14
CA ALA A 127 -6.08 6.71 32.28
C ALA A 127 -6.72 5.54 33.04
N ARG A 128 -6.03 4.97 34.05
CA ARG A 128 -6.63 3.99 34.96
C ARG A 128 -7.74 4.61 35.79
N GLU A 129 -7.48 5.77 36.40
CA GLU A 129 -8.47 6.49 37.20
C GLU A 129 -9.73 6.82 36.40
N PHE A 130 -9.57 7.19 35.13
CA PHE A 130 -10.71 7.38 34.22
C PHE A 130 -11.51 6.09 34.00
N ALA A 131 -10.85 4.98 33.69
CA ALA A 131 -11.52 3.68 33.55
C ALA A 131 -12.19 3.23 34.87
N ASP A 132 -11.57 3.54 36.01
CA ASP A 132 -12.10 3.30 37.34
C ASP A 132 -13.35 4.13 37.62
N SER A 133 -13.38 5.39 37.20
CA SER A 133 -14.58 6.24 37.33
C SER A 133 -15.77 5.70 36.54
N ILE A 134 -15.54 5.08 35.37
CA ILE A 134 -16.62 4.46 34.58
C ILE A 134 -17.23 3.28 35.35
N VAL A 135 -16.39 2.45 35.97
CA VAL A 135 -16.86 1.29 36.74
C VAL A 135 -17.56 1.75 38.03
N LEU A 136 -17.02 2.77 38.70
CA LEU A 136 -17.67 3.40 39.85
C LEU A 136 -19.04 3.98 39.48
N GLU A 137 -19.15 4.66 38.34
CA GLU A 137 -20.41 5.24 37.87
C GLU A 137 -21.45 4.16 37.55
N LEU A 138 -21.02 3.03 36.96
CA LEU A 138 -21.89 1.87 36.73
C LEU A 138 -22.43 1.30 38.05
N ARG A 139 -21.56 1.16 39.05
CA ARG A 139 -21.94 0.68 40.39
C ARG A 139 -22.86 1.65 41.12
N ALA A 140 -22.62 2.95 40.98
CA ALA A 140 -23.37 4.00 41.66
C ALA A 140 -24.77 4.21 41.07
N THR A 141 -24.88 4.24 39.74
CA THR A 141 -26.15 4.52 39.04
C THR A 141 -26.98 3.27 38.80
N GLY A 142 -26.34 2.10 38.63
CA GLY A 142 -26.98 0.86 38.19
C GLY A 142 -27.60 0.96 36.80
N ASN A 143 -27.30 2.01 36.04
CA ASN A 143 -27.89 2.29 34.73
C ASN A 143 -26.84 2.24 33.62
N GLY A 144 -26.51 1.03 33.19
CA GLY A 144 -25.51 0.80 32.15
C GLY A 144 -25.82 1.48 30.81
N ALA A 145 -27.10 1.73 30.51
CA ALA A 145 -27.50 2.44 29.29
C ALA A 145 -26.99 3.89 29.25
N VAL A 146 -27.14 4.63 30.36
CA VAL A 146 -26.73 6.04 30.45
C VAL A 146 -25.21 6.16 30.41
N VAL A 147 -24.50 5.27 31.11
CA VAL A 147 -23.04 5.26 31.10
C VAL A 147 -22.48 4.88 29.73
N ALA A 148 -23.13 3.96 29.00
CA ALA A 148 -22.74 3.61 27.64
C ALA A 148 -22.89 4.81 26.68
N GLU A 149 -24.00 5.54 26.76
CA GLU A 149 -24.25 6.74 25.93
C GLU A 149 -23.27 7.87 26.25
N MET A 150 -22.97 8.08 27.54
CA MET A 150 -21.94 9.03 27.97
C MET A 150 -20.57 8.64 27.39
N LEU A 151 -20.19 7.36 27.50
CA LEU A 151 -18.91 6.87 26.99
C LEU A 151 -18.85 6.98 25.46
N GLU A 152 -19.91 6.63 24.74
CA GLU A 152 -20.02 6.77 23.29
C GLU A 152 -19.77 8.20 22.83
N SER A 153 -20.37 9.18 23.51
CA SER A 153 -20.16 10.60 23.21
C SER A 153 -18.74 11.08 23.51
N ALA A 154 -18.04 10.46 24.46
CA ALA A 154 -16.70 10.83 24.87
C ALA A 154 -15.61 10.21 23.98
N ILE A 155 -15.86 9.04 23.36
CA ILE A 155 -14.89 8.30 22.53
C ILE A 155 -14.07 9.18 21.57
N PRO A 156 -14.67 10.13 20.81
CA PRO A 156 -13.91 10.96 19.86
C PRO A 156 -12.84 11.84 20.50
N VAL A 157 -13.00 12.21 21.77
CA VAL A 157 -12.09 13.13 22.49
C VAL A 157 -11.19 12.42 23.52
N LEU A 158 -11.39 11.11 23.75
CA LEU A 158 -10.52 10.32 24.64
C LEU A 158 -9.11 10.19 24.08
N SER A 159 -8.12 10.28 24.97
CA SER A 159 -6.73 9.97 24.62
C SER A 159 -6.56 8.49 24.29
N PRO A 160 -5.52 8.11 23.51
CA PRO A 160 -5.20 6.71 23.25
C PRO A 160 -5.02 5.87 24.53
N GLU A 161 -4.41 6.46 25.57
CA GLU A 161 -4.18 5.81 26.87
C GLU A 161 -5.50 5.56 27.60
N GLN A 162 -6.43 6.53 27.59
CA GLN A 162 -7.77 6.37 28.19
C GLN A 162 -8.57 5.29 27.47
N LYS A 163 -8.55 5.30 26.12
CA LYS A 163 -9.20 4.24 25.32
C LYS A 163 -8.64 2.86 25.65
N ALA A 164 -7.31 2.73 25.76
CA ALA A 164 -6.65 1.49 26.14
C ALA A 164 -7.01 1.03 27.56
N ALA A 165 -7.10 1.94 28.52
CA ALA A 165 -7.49 1.63 29.90
C ALA A 165 -8.94 1.12 29.99
N VAL A 166 -9.85 1.77 29.27
CA VAL A 166 -11.26 1.34 29.17
C VAL A 166 -11.36 -0.04 28.50
N LEU A 167 -10.59 -0.29 27.43
CA LEU A 167 -10.53 -1.61 26.79
C LEU A 167 -10.01 -2.70 27.74
N GLN A 168 -8.97 -2.42 28.54
CA GLN A 168 -8.44 -3.38 29.51
C GLN A 168 -9.46 -3.75 30.59
N ARG A 169 -10.28 -2.79 31.02
CA ARG A 169 -11.35 -3.01 32.01
C ARG A 169 -12.70 -3.42 31.41
N MET A 170 -12.78 -3.55 30.08
CA MET A 170 -14.02 -3.90 29.38
C MET A 170 -14.71 -5.18 29.91
N PRO A 171 -14.00 -6.26 30.29
CA PRO A 171 -14.66 -7.43 30.88
C PRO A 171 -15.39 -7.11 32.18
N GLU A 172 -14.82 -6.27 33.03
CA GLU A 172 -15.43 -5.85 34.29
C GLU A 172 -16.58 -4.87 34.05
N ILE A 173 -16.38 -3.87 33.18
CA ILE A 173 -17.43 -2.93 32.74
C ILE A 173 -18.66 -3.69 32.25
N ARG A 174 -18.49 -4.71 31.40
CA ARG A 174 -19.59 -5.54 30.89
C ARG A 174 -20.26 -6.36 31.99
N THR A 175 -19.49 -6.84 32.95
CA THR A 175 -20.02 -7.59 34.10
C THR A 175 -20.91 -6.68 34.96
N GLU A 176 -20.44 -5.47 35.28
CA GLU A 176 -21.16 -4.47 36.08
C GLU A 176 -22.38 -3.88 35.35
N ALA A 177 -22.31 -3.75 34.03
CA ALA A 177 -23.44 -3.29 33.20
C ALA A 177 -24.60 -4.29 33.12
N GLY A 178 -24.39 -5.56 33.45
CA GLY A 178 -25.41 -6.61 33.47
C GLY A 178 -26.18 -6.73 32.15
N LYS A 179 -27.48 -6.42 32.16
CA LYS A 179 -28.36 -6.49 30.97
C LYS A 179 -27.95 -5.55 29.83
N ASP A 180 -27.15 -4.52 30.12
CA ASP A 180 -26.69 -3.53 29.14
C ASP A 180 -25.28 -3.85 28.60
N ALA A 181 -24.71 -5.03 28.92
CA ALA A 181 -23.36 -5.44 28.51
C ALA A 181 -23.10 -5.40 26.99
N ASP A 182 -24.12 -5.60 26.17
CA ASP A 182 -24.01 -5.58 24.70
C ASP A 182 -23.78 -4.16 24.16
N LYS A 183 -24.29 -3.13 24.85
CA LYS A 183 -24.05 -1.73 24.46
C LYS A 183 -22.58 -1.38 24.56
N PHE A 184 -21.89 -1.82 25.61
CA PHE A 184 -20.45 -1.64 25.76
C PHE A 184 -19.65 -2.48 24.76
N GLY A 185 -20.15 -3.65 24.37
CA GLY A 185 -19.56 -4.44 23.28
C GLY A 185 -19.54 -3.68 21.94
N ALA A 186 -20.59 -2.92 21.65
CA ALA A 186 -20.68 -2.09 20.44
C ALA A 186 -19.70 -0.89 20.44
N LEU A 187 -19.18 -0.48 21.60
CA LEU A 187 -18.21 0.64 21.72
C LEU A 187 -16.76 0.22 21.48
N ILE A 188 -16.46 -1.08 21.53
CA ILE A 188 -15.10 -1.61 21.33
C ILE A 188 -14.44 -1.09 20.04
N PRO A 189 -15.11 -1.02 18.87
CA PRO A 189 -14.51 -0.47 17.65
C PRO A 189 -14.19 1.02 17.70
N GLY A 190 -14.87 1.81 18.54
CA GLY A 190 -14.54 3.24 18.73
C GLY A 190 -13.38 3.45 19.71
N LEU A 191 -13.24 2.54 20.68
CA LEU A 191 -12.17 2.55 21.67
C LEU A 191 -10.87 1.95 21.10
N ALA A 192 -10.96 0.88 20.32
CA ALA A 192 -9.84 0.39 19.54
C ALA A 192 -9.69 1.30 18.33
N ASP A 193 -8.89 2.36 18.45
CA ASP A 193 -8.64 3.32 17.37
C ASP A 193 -8.33 2.58 16.06
N ASN A 194 -9.35 2.44 15.21
CA ASN A 194 -9.27 1.59 14.03
C ASN A 194 -8.44 2.24 12.92
N ALA A 195 -8.00 3.50 13.07
CA ALA A 195 -7.21 4.19 12.07
C ALA A 195 -5.89 3.44 11.78
N ALA A 196 -5.17 3.02 12.83
CA ALA A 196 -3.92 2.28 12.68
C ALA A 196 -4.14 0.87 12.10
N GLN A 197 -5.21 0.18 12.53
CA GLN A 197 -5.58 -1.12 11.94
C GLN A 197 -6.00 -0.99 10.47
N MET A 198 -6.73 0.07 10.12
CA MET A 198 -7.15 0.36 8.75
C MET A 198 -5.95 0.67 7.87
N GLN A 199 -5.00 1.46 8.35
CA GLN A 199 -3.72 1.71 7.66
C GLN A 199 -2.94 0.41 7.41
N TYR A 200 -2.87 -0.47 8.42
CA TYR A 200 -2.22 -1.76 8.27
C TYR A 200 -2.95 -2.68 7.25
N ARG A 201 -4.29 -2.73 7.29
CA ARG A 201 -5.10 -3.49 6.31
C ARG A 201 -4.95 -2.95 4.89
N GLN A 202 -4.96 -1.62 4.74
CA GLN A 202 -4.71 -0.92 3.49
C GLN A 202 -3.36 -1.34 2.88
N LEU A 203 -2.28 -1.33 3.67
CA LEU A 203 -0.96 -1.76 3.21
C LEU A 203 -0.91 -3.26 2.88
N GLN A 204 -1.57 -4.12 3.68
CA GLN A 204 -1.68 -5.54 3.33
C GLN A 204 -2.40 -5.78 2.00
N ALA A 205 -3.50 -5.05 1.75
CA ALA A 205 -4.26 -5.14 0.52
C ALA A 205 -3.46 -4.61 -0.68
N TYR A 206 -2.70 -3.53 -0.50
CA TYR A 206 -1.81 -2.99 -1.52
C TYR A 206 -0.79 -4.05 -1.98
N GLY A 207 -0.10 -4.73 -1.06
CA GLY A 207 0.89 -5.75 -1.43
C GLY A 207 0.33 -7.01 -2.10
N ARG A 208 -0.99 -7.25 -2.05
CA ARG A 208 -1.62 -8.38 -2.76
C ARG A 208 -2.01 -8.02 -4.20
N ASN A 209 -2.40 -6.77 -4.44
CA ASN A 209 -3.12 -6.38 -5.65
C ASN A 209 -2.39 -5.34 -6.52
N ALA A 210 -1.38 -4.65 -5.98
CA ALA A 210 -0.59 -3.70 -6.78
C ALA A 210 0.51 -4.46 -7.55
N ASN A 211 0.31 -4.62 -8.87
CA ASN A 211 1.41 -4.93 -9.79
C ASN A 211 1.73 -3.70 -10.64
N PRO A 212 2.66 -2.85 -10.19
CA PRO A 212 2.88 -1.55 -10.81
C PRO A 212 3.86 -1.56 -12.00
N ALA A 213 4.33 -2.72 -12.46
CA ALA A 213 5.22 -2.84 -13.62
C ALA A 213 4.52 -2.67 -14.99
N THR A 214 3.22 -2.35 -15.00
CA THR A 214 2.32 -2.42 -16.16
C THR A 214 2.82 -1.63 -17.37
N ALA A 215 3.42 -0.45 -17.17
CA ALA A 215 3.93 0.37 -18.28
C ALA A 215 5.18 -0.22 -18.93
N TYR A 216 6.11 -0.76 -18.13
CA TYR A 216 7.29 -1.47 -18.64
C TYR A 216 6.91 -2.81 -19.29
N ASP A 217 5.94 -3.53 -18.73
CA ASP A 217 5.40 -4.76 -19.32
C ASP A 217 4.71 -4.48 -20.65
N THR A 218 3.89 -3.42 -20.71
CA THR A 218 3.27 -2.98 -21.96
C THR A 218 4.33 -2.58 -22.99
N LEU A 219 5.38 -1.86 -22.59
CA LEU A 219 6.48 -1.48 -23.48
C LEU A 219 7.11 -2.70 -24.16
N LYS A 220 7.43 -3.75 -23.39
CA LYS A 220 8.02 -5.00 -23.92
C LYS A 220 7.11 -5.70 -24.93
N ILE A 221 5.80 -5.54 -24.82
CA ILE A 221 4.81 -6.14 -25.73
C ILE A 221 4.66 -5.30 -27.02
N VAL A 222 4.56 -3.97 -26.89
CA VAL A 222 4.12 -3.11 -28.00
C VAL A 222 5.25 -2.45 -28.79
N HIS A 223 6.38 -2.18 -28.15
CA HIS A 223 7.46 -1.40 -28.76
C HIS A 223 8.27 -2.25 -29.74
N HIS A 224 8.54 -1.74 -30.95
CA HIS A 224 9.12 -2.53 -32.04
C HIS A 224 10.53 -3.03 -31.74
N THR A 225 11.32 -2.29 -30.96
CA THR A 225 12.67 -2.69 -30.54
C THR A 225 12.68 -3.96 -29.68
N TYR A 226 11.55 -4.35 -29.10
CA TYR A 226 11.39 -5.58 -28.32
C TYR A 226 10.76 -6.72 -29.14
N LYS A 227 10.37 -6.47 -30.40
CA LYS A 227 9.76 -7.50 -31.24
C LYS A 227 10.80 -8.52 -31.70
N PRO A 228 10.39 -9.79 -31.84
CA PRO A 228 11.22 -10.81 -32.47
C PRO A 228 11.73 -10.34 -33.85
N GLY A 229 13.03 -10.48 -34.10
CA GLY A 229 13.67 -10.09 -35.36
C GLY A 229 14.24 -8.66 -35.41
N TYR A 230 14.05 -7.83 -34.38
CA TYR A 230 14.68 -6.50 -34.32
C TYR A 230 16.21 -6.58 -34.16
N LEU A 231 16.68 -7.39 -33.22
CA LEU A 231 18.12 -7.63 -33.01
C LEU A 231 18.63 -8.68 -34.01
N SER A 232 19.73 -8.38 -34.68
CA SER A 232 20.43 -9.34 -35.55
C SER A 232 20.99 -10.52 -34.74
N ALA A 233 21.29 -11.62 -35.42
CA ALA A 233 21.91 -12.81 -34.80
C ALA A 233 23.28 -12.50 -34.16
N GLU A 234 24.05 -11.58 -34.75
CA GLU A 234 25.34 -11.13 -34.22
C GLU A 234 25.17 -10.37 -32.89
N VAL A 235 24.18 -9.48 -32.81
CA VAL A 235 23.86 -8.75 -31.57
C VAL A 235 23.37 -9.72 -30.50
N TRP A 236 22.52 -10.69 -30.86
CA TRP A 236 22.09 -11.76 -29.96
C TRP A 236 23.26 -12.57 -29.40
N GLY A 237 24.24 -12.90 -30.25
CA GLY A 237 25.45 -13.61 -29.85
C GLY A 237 26.28 -12.84 -28.83
N GLN A 238 26.49 -11.54 -29.07
CA GLN A 238 27.24 -10.66 -28.16
C GLN A 238 26.53 -10.49 -26.82
N VAL A 239 25.21 -10.26 -26.82
CA VAL A 239 24.41 -10.07 -25.61
C VAL A 239 24.36 -11.34 -24.76
N SER A 240 24.17 -12.50 -25.39
CA SER A 240 24.14 -13.79 -24.70
C SER A 240 25.51 -14.13 -24.08
N ALA A 241 26.61 -13.78 -24.75
CA ALA A 241 27.96 -13.97 -24.24
C ALA A 241 28.31 -13.02 -23.09
N GLN A 242 27.83 -11.78 -23.10
CA GLN A 242 28.01 -10.86 -21.96
C GLN A 242 27.22 -11.33 -20.73
N LYS A 243 25.98 -11.81 -20.94
CA LYS A 243 25.13 -12.30 -19.86
C LYS A 243 25.73 -13.54 -19.17
N SER A 244 26.25 -14.50 -19.94
CA SER A 244 26.93 -15.67 -19.38
C SER A 244 28.18 -15.31 -18.58
N GLY A 245 28.92 -14.27 -19.00
CA GLY A 245 30.07 -13.75 -18.26
C GLY A 245 29.70 -13.04 -16.95
N GLU A 246 28.60 -12.30 -16.93
CA GLU A 246 28.08 -11.66 -15.71
C GLU A 246 27.50 -12.69 -14.72
N ASP A 247 26.75 -13.68 -15.21
CA ASP A 247 26.21 -14.77 -14.40
C ASP A 247 27.34 -15.60 -13.77
N TYR A 248 28.42 -15.86 -14.52
CA TYR A 248 29.62 -16.51 -14.00
C TYR A 248 30.31 -15.70 -12.89
N ARG A 249 30.39 -14.36 -13.02
CA ARG A 249 30.95 -13.50 -11.96
C ARG A 249 30.07 -13.46 -10.72
N LYS A 250 28.75 -13.34 -10.88
CA LYS A 250 27.81 -13.36 -9.74
C LYS A 250 27.86 -14.69 -9.01
N ALA A 251 28.02 -15.80 -9.72
CA ALA A 251 28.22 -17.12 -9.10
C ALA A 251 29.53 -17.21 -8.29
N LEU A 252 30.59 -16.52 -8.71
CA LEU A 252 31.85 -16.43 -7.96
C LEU A 252 31.78 -15.47 -6.76
N GLU A 253 30.92 -14.46 -6.82
CA GLU A 253 30.75 -13.45 -5.75
C GLU A 253 29.70 -13.86 -4.70
N GLY A 254 28.73 -14.70 -5.06
CA GLY A 254 27.68 -15.22 -4.16
C GLY A 254 28.10 -16.39 -3.26
N ASP A 255 29.36 -16.82 -3.33
CA ASP A 255 29.93 -17.95 -2.56
C ASP A 255 30.89 -17.46 -1.45
N LYS A 256 30.68 -16.23 -0.92
CA LYS A 256 31.44 -15.64 0.20
C LYS A 256 30.55 -15.21 1.36
#